data_AF-A0A1M5I0Z2-F1
#
_entry.id   AF-A0A1M5I0Z2-F1
#
_cell.length_a   1.000
_cell.length_b   1.000
_cell.length_c   1.000
_cell.angle_alpha   90.00
_cell.angle_beta   90.00
_cell.angle_gamma   90.00
#
_symmetry.space_group_name_H-M   'P 1'
#
loop_
_entity.id
_entity.type
_entity.pdbx_description
1 polymer ?
#
loop_
_entity_poly.entity_id
_entity_poly.type
_entity_poly.pdbx_seq_one_letter_code
_entity_poly.pdbx_strand_id
1 'polypeptide(L)'
;MRNGIIINTLVDDLKELRKIIVEEGNPLLAKVIRLSFEHIETYESFNIAIPEDDPVEEGEDAPLQEETTGQESLDYLLSLMADSSNKVNEIELREYVSAFNEYAEDN
;
A
#
# COMPACT_ATOMS: atom_id res chain seq x y z
N MET A 1 -18.68 -16.88 -0.89
CA MET A 1 -17.95 -16.34 -2.06
C MET A 1 -17.50 -14.95 -1.68
N ARG A 2 -16.18 -14.71 -1.49
CA ARG A 2 -15.67 -13.34 -1.47
C ARG A 2 -15.73 -12.89 -2.93
N ASN A 3 -16.59 -11.92 -3.24
CA ASN A 3 -16.58 -11.31 -4.57
C ASN A 3 -15.16 -10.79 -4.80
N GLY A 4 -14.51 -11.22 -5.88
CA GLY A 4 -13.19 -10.69 -6.23
C GLY A 4 -13.27 -9.16 -6.29
N ILE A 5 -12.20 -8.49 -5.88
CA ILE A 5 -12.10 -7.03 -5.98
C ILE A 5 -12.36 -6.64 -7.44
N ILE A 6 -13.38 -5.81 -7.66
CA ILE A 6 -13.62 -5.22 -8.98
C ILE A 6 -12.66 -4.05 -9.08
N ILE A 7 -11.55 -4.24 -9.80
CA ILE A 7 -10.44 -3.28 -9.92
C ILE A 7 -10.94 -1.86 -10.23
N ASN A 8 -11.85 -1.72 -11.20
CA ASN A 8 -12.43 -0.42 -11.58
C ASN A 8 -13.16 0.26 -10.40
N THR A 9 -13.92 -0.50 -9.62
CA THR A 9 -14.64 0.04 -8.45
C THR A 9 -13.67 0.46 -7.35
N LEU A 10 -12.63 -0.34 -7.10
CA LEU A 10 -11.60 0.00 -6.11
C LEU A 10 -10.87 1.30 -6.47
N VAL A 11 -10.46 1.45 -7.73
CA VAL A 11 -9.77 2.66 -8.21
C VAL A 11 -10.65 3.89 -8.02
N ASP A 12 -11.94 3.81 -8.39
CA ASP A 12 -12.88 4.92 -8.23
C ASP A 12 -13.12 5.27 -6.75
N ASP A 13 -13.27 4.26 -5.90
CA ASP A 13 -13.43 4.44 -4.45
C ASP A 13 -12.19 5.10 -3.81
N LEU A 14 -10.98 4.71 -4.21
CA LEU A 14 -9.73 5.34 -3.76
C LEU A 14 -9.62 6.79 -4.23
N LYS A 15 -10.02 7.09 -5.48
CA LYS A 15 -10.06 8.47 -5.99
C LYS A 15 -11.04 9.35 -5.23
N GLU A 16 -12.21 8.81 -4.87
CA GLU A 16 -13.21 9.48 -4.04
C GLU A 16 -12.66 9.74 -2.64
N LEU A 17 -12.13 8.70 -1.99
CA LEU A 17 -11.54 8.77 -0.65
C LEU A 17 -10.43 9.83 -0.59
N ARG A 18 -9.56 9.89 -1.61
CA ARG A 18 -8.49 10.89 -1.66
C ARG A 18 -9.01 12.32 -1.57
N LYS A 19 -10.14 12.64 -2.22
CA LYS A 19 -10.73 13.99 -2.17
C LYS A 19 -11.07 14.36 -0.72
N ILE A 20 -11.70 13.43 0.00
CA ILE A 20 -12.06 13.60 1.42
C ILE A 20 -10.81 13.81 2.28
N ILE A 21 -9.80 12.94 2.14
CA ILE A 21 -8.57 13.02 2.94
C ILE A 21 -7.77 14.31 2.69
N VAL A 22 -7.82 14.85 1.46
CA VAL A 22 -7.21 16.16 1.15
C VAL A 22 -7.90 17.28 1.93
N GLU A 23 -9.23 17.25 2.04
CA GLU A 23 -10.01 18.22 2.82
C GLU A 23 -9.73 18.10 4.33
N GLU A 24 -9.49 16.90 4.83
CA GLU A 24 -9.11 16.63 6.22
C GLU A 24 -7.66 17.03 6.56
N GLY A 25 -6.84 17.34 5.54
CA GLY A 25 -5.48 17.85 5.74
C GLY A 25 -4.47 16.79 6.15
N ASN A 26 -4.67 15.52 5.79
CA ASN A 26 -3.68 14.44 5.98
C ASN A 26 -2.88 14.19 4.69
N PRO A 27 -1.74 14.88 4.48
CA PRO A 27 -1.00 14.81 3.22
C PRO A 27 -0.35 13.45 2.96
N LEU A 28 0.07 12.73 4.02
CA LEU A 28 0.66 11.41 3.88
C LEU A 28 -0.39 10.43 3.35
N LEU A 29 -1.55 10.35 4.02
CA LEU A 29 -2.62 9.45 3.61
C LEU A 29 -3.14 9.78 2.21
N ALA A 30 -3.31 11.08 1.89
CA ALA A 30 -3.68 11.51 0.54
C ALA A 30 -2.65 11.12 -0.53
N LYS A 31 -1.35 11.09 -0.17
CA LYS A 31 -0.28 10.66 -1.08
C LYS A 31 -0.30 9.14 -1.28
N VAL A 32 -0.44 8.36 -0.21
CA VAL A 32 -0.50 6.90 -0.28
C VAL A 32 -1.68 6.47 -1.13
N ILE A 33 -2.90 6.95 -0.84
CA ILE A 33 -4.11 6.62 -1.61
C ILE A 33 -3.92 6.91 -3.10
N ARG A 34 -3.29 8.05 -3.42
CA ARG A 34 -2.95 8.42 -4.80
C ARG A 34 -2.08 7.37 -5.47
N LEU A 35 -0.96 7.05 -4.84
CA LEU A 35 0.00 6.09 -5.39
C LEU A 35 -0.63 4.70 -5.53
N SER A 36 -1.48 4.30 -4.58
CA SER A 36 -2.19 3.02 -4.65
C SER A 36 -3.08 2.90 -5.89
N PHE A 37 -3.93 3.90 -6.17
CA PHE A 37 -4.77 3.81 -7.37
C PHE A 37 -3.97 4.00 -8.66
N GLU A 38 -2.95 4.86 -8.69
CA GLU A 38 -2.08 5.04 -9.86
C GLU A 38 -1.35 3.74 -10.22
N HIS A 39 -0.88 3.01 -9.20
CA HIS A 39 -0.25 1.70 -9.36
C HIS A 39 -1.22 0.68 -9.95
N ILE A 40 -2.41 0.55 -9.36
CA ILE A 40 -3.42 -0.41 -9.82
C ILE A 40 -3.87 -0.07 -11.26
N GLU A 41 -4.03 1.20 -11.61
CA GLU A 41 -4.37 1.62 -12.97
C GLU A 41 -3.25 1.34 -13.98
N THR A 42 -2.00 1.48 -13.57
CA THR A 42 -0.84 1.33 -14.46
C THR A 42 -0.50 -0.13 -14.71
N TYR A 43 -0.54 -0.96 -13.67
CA TYR A 43 -0.04 -2.33 -13.72
C TYR A 43 -1.15 -3.39 -13.71
N GLU A 44 -2.42 -2.98 -13.62
CA GLU A 44 -3.61 -3.85 -13.53
C GLU A 44 -3.52 -4.91 -12.41
N SER A 45 -2.69 -4.64 -11.41
CA SER A 45 -2.37 -5.53 -10.29
C SER A 45 -1.83 -4.69 -9.12
N PHE A 46 -1.74 -5.29 -7.94
CA PHE A 46 -1.06 -4.71 -6.79
C PHE A 46 0.27 -5.44 -6.57
N ASN A 47 1.39 -4.79 -6.90
CA ASN A 47 2.71 -5.44 -6.97
C ASN A 47 3.70 -4.81 -5.96
N ILE A 48 3.17 -4.30 -4.85
CA ILE A 48 3.97 -3.75 -3.76
C ILE A 48 3.99 -4.76 -2.64
N ALA A 49 5.18 -5.13 -2.15
CA ALA A 49 5.34 -6.02 -1.01
C ALA A 49 4.93 -5.33 0.30
N ILE A 50 4.54 -6.13 1.28
CA ILE A 50 4.34 -5.63 2.65
C ILE A 50 5.71 -5.16 3.18
N PRO A 51 5.82 -3.97 3.80
CA PRO A 51 7.06 -3.52 4.43
C PRO A 51 7.53 -4.54 5.47
N GLU A 52 8.83 -4.84 5.46
CA GLU A 52 9.41 -5.80 6.41
C GLU A 52 9.58 -5.15 7.79
N ASP A 53 9.16 -5.86 8.84
CA ASP A 53 9.24 -5.41 10.24
C ASP A 53 10.68 -5.42 10.81
N ASP A 54 11.62 -6.12 10.17
CA ASP A 54 12.97 -6.31 10.70
C ASP A 54 14.06 -5.92 9.68
N PRO A 55 15.12 -5.20 10.10
CA PRO A 55 16.34 -5.14 9.31
C PRO A 55 16.93 -6.55 9.23
N VAL A 56 17.02 -7.10 8.03
CA VAL A 56 17.65 -8.40 7.78
C VAL A 56 19.06 -8.38 8.42
N GLU A 57 19.26 -9.14 9.50
CA GLU A 57 20.61 -9.29 10.07
C GLU A 57 21.49 -10.03 9.05
N GLU A 58 22.61 -9.42 8.64
CA GLU A 58 23.60 -10.05 7.77
C GLU A 58 24.14 -11.34 8.44
N GLY A 59 23.57 -12.50 8.10
CA GLY A 59 24.13 -13.81 8.50
C GLY A 59 23.12 -14.87 8.91
N GLU A 60 21.83 -14.55 9.07
CA GLU A 60 20.79 -15.56 9.23
C GLU A 60 20.14 -15.84 7.87
N ASP A 61 19.94 -17.14 7.54
CA ASP A 61 19.10 -17.53 6.41
C ASP A 61 17.76 -16.82 6.59
N ALA A 62 17.47 -15.86 5.69
CA ALA A 62 16.21 -15.13 5.72
C ALA A 62 15.09 -16.17 5.88
N PRO A 63 14.22 -16.04 6.91
CA PRO A 63 13.11 -16.96 7.05
C PRO A 63 12.39 -17.02 5.71
N LEU A 64 12.02 -18.23 5.26
CA LEU A 64 11.20 -18.42 4.07
C LEU A 64 9.97 -17.51 4.22
N GLN A 65 10.02 -16.32 3.64
CA GLN A 65 8.90 -15.41 3.63
C GLN A 65 7.81 -16.16 2.86
N GLU A 66 6.66 -16.39 3.51
CA GLU A 66 5.48 -16.78 2.75
C GLU A 66 5.31 -15.72 1.65
N GLU A 67 5.22 -16.15 0.39
CA GLU A 67 5.00 -15.21 -0.71
C GLU A 67 3.67 -14.51 -0.47
N THR A 68 3.75 -13.29 0.06
CA THR A 68 2.57 -12.45 0.30
C THR A 68 2.01 -12.06 -1.06
N THR A 69 0.72 -12.34 -1.26
CA THR A 69 0.05 -11.99 -2.49
C THR A 69 -0.21 -10.49 -2.55
N GLY A 70 -0.33 -9.94 -3.76
CA GLY A 70 -0.72 -8.54 -3.96
C GLY A 70 -2.05 -8.18 -3.27
N GLN A 71 -2.97 -9.16 -3.14
CA GLN A 71 -4.21 -8.99 -2.41
C GLN A 71 -3.98 -8.82 -0.91
N GLU A 72 -3.12 -9.63 -0.30
CA GLU A 72 -2.80 -9.53 1.13
C GLU A 72 -2.07 -8.22 1.44
N SER A 73 -1.17 -7.80 0.55
CA SER A 73 -0.48 -6.51 0.68
C SER A 73 -1.44 -5.33 0.56
N LEU A 74 -2.37 -5.37 -0.40
CA LEU A 74 -3.43 -4.36 -0.51
C LEU A 74 -4.33 -4.33 0.74
N ASP A 75 -4.78 -5.50 1.22
CA ASP A 75 -5.61 -5.60 2.43
C ASP A 75 -4.87 -5.03 3.66
N TYR A 76 -3.58 -5.30 3.77
CA TYR A 76 -2.73 -4.75 4.82
C TYR A 76 -2.63 -3.23 4.71
N LEU A 77 -2.32 -2.69 3.53
CA LEU A 77 -2.25 -1.26 3.28
C LEU A 77 -3.56 -0.55 3.65
N LEU A 78 -4.72 -1.11 3.27
CA LEU A 78 -6.03 -0.56 3.64
C LEU A 78 -6.25 -0.56 5.16
N SER A 79 -5.73 -1.57 5.87
CA SER A 79 -5.78 -1.60 7.34
C SER A 79 -4.95 -0.50 8.00
N LEU A 80 -3.78 -0.17 7.44
CA LEU A 80 -2.95 0.96 7.89
C LEU A 80 -3.65 2.30 7.68
N MET A 81 -4.30 2.47 6.52
CA MET A 81 -5.06 3.68 6.20
C MET A 81 -6.21 3.92 7.19
N ALA A 82 -6.85 2.85 7.67
CA ALA A 82 -7.99 2.93 8.59
C ALA A 82 -7.63 3.51 9.96
N ASP A 83 -6.37 3.39 10.39
CA ASP A 83 -5.84 4.07 11.59
C ASP A 83 -4.49 4.74 11.29
N SER A 84 -4.49 5.66 10.33
CA SER A 84 -3.29 6.42 9.94
C SER A 84 -2.73 7.34 11.03
N SER A 85 -3.41 7.47 12.17
CA SER A 85 -2.96 8.24 13.34
C SER A 85 -2.01 7.47 14.25
N ASN A 86 -2.00 6.14 14.13
CA ASN A 86 -1.04 5.28 14.81
C ASN A 86 0.37 5.52 14.26
N LYS A 87 1.35 5.69 15.14
CA LYS A 87 2.73 6.00 14.76
C LYS A 87 3.40 4.90 13.94
N VAL A 88 3.09 3.63 14.23
CA VAL A 88 3.63 2.49 13.48
C VAL A 88 3.03 2.49 12.08
N ASN A 89 1.70 2.62 11.98
CA ASN A 89 1.03 2.75 10.69
C ASN A 89 1.56 3.94 9.89
N GLU A 90 1.84 5.09 10.52
CA GLU A 90 2.42 6.25 9.84
C GLU A 90 3.81 5.94 9.24
N ILE A 91 4.64 5.17 9.94
CA ILE A 91 5.97 4.75 9.47
C ILE A 91 5.81 3.82 8.27
N GLU A 92 5.01 2.78 8.40
CA GLU A 92 4.80 1.80 7.33
C GLU A 92 4.12 2.41 6.10
N LEU A 93 3.19 3.37 6.29
CA LEU A 93 2.62 4.14 5.19
C LEU A 93 3.69 4.91 4.42
N ARG A 94 4.75 5.39 5.08
CA ARG A 94 5.90 6.03 4.40
C ARG A 94 6.77 5.02 3.67
N GLU A 95 6.91 3.81 4.19
CA GLU A 95 7.62 2.71 3.52
C GLU A 95 6.87 2.28 2.26
N TYR A 96 5.55 2.14 2.32
CA TYR A 96 4.72 1.96 1.14
C TYR A 96 4.90 3.09 0.12
N VAL A 97 4.96 4.36 0.54
CA VAL A 97 5.26 5.47 -0.38
C VAL A 97 6.59 5.25 -1.08
N SER A 98 7.64 4.85 -0.35
CA SER A 98 8.95 4.57 -0.94
C SER A 98 8.87 3.44 -1.93
N ALA A 99 8.26 2.31 -1.55
CA ALA A 99 8.11 1.14 -2.39
C ALA A 99 7.32 1.41 -3.68
N PHE A 100 6.25 2.23 -3.62
CA PHE A 100 5.53 2.67 -4.82
C PHE A 100 6.43 3.45 -5.79
N ASN A 101 7.27 4.36 -5.28
CA ASN A 101 8.13 5.16 -6.17
C ASN A 101 9.27 4.30 -6.73
N GLU A 102 9.88 3.44 -5.91
CA GLU A 102 10.92 2.51 -6.35
C GLU A 102 10.40 1.58 -7.45
N TYR A 103 9.23 0.96 -7.24
CA TYR A 103 8.61 0.13 -8.25
C TYR A 103 8.33 0.89 -9.56
N ALA A 104 7.86 2.15 -9.46
CA ALA A 104 7.58 2.99 -10.63
C ALA A 104 8.86 3.51 -11.33
N GLU A 105 10.00 3.57 -10.64
CA GLU A 105 11.29 3.89 -11.25
C GLU A 105 11.89 2.69 -11.98
N ASP A 106 11.62 1.48 -11.48
CA ASP A 106 12.13 0.23 -12.04
C ASP A 106 11.28 -0.34 -13.21
N ASN A 107 10.08 0.20 -13.46
CA ASN A 107 9.12 -0.31 -14.47
C ASN A 107 8.50 0.80 -15.33
#